data_AF-A0A4Q0VLW6-F1
#
_entry.id   AF-A0A4Q0VLW6-F1
#
_cell.length_a   1.000
_cell.length_b   1.000
_cell.length_c   1.000
_cell.angle_alpha   90.00
_cell.angle_beta   90.00
_cell.angle_gamma   90.00
#
_symmetry.space_group_name_H-M   'P 1'
#
loop_
_entity.id
_entity.type
_entity.pdbx_description
1 polymer ?
#
loop_
_entity_poly.entity_id
_entity_poly.type
_entity_poly.pdbx_seq_one_letter_code
_entity_poly.pdbx_strand_id
1 'polypeptide(L)' 'MGELRNAVEARKKKLIIKIIASGIYKINDSHLFECTLSDIEKIYQNLASKRKSSRI' A
#
# COMPACT_ATOMS: atom_id res chain seq x y z
N MET A 1 -1.52 -14.99 19.99
CA MET A 1 -1.39 -14.35 18.67
C MET A 1 -0.30 -13.29 18.76
N GLY A 2 0.79 -13.42 18.01
CA GLY A 2 2.01 -12.61 18.22
C GLY A 2 1.83 -11.13 17.87
N GLU A 3 2.28 -10.24 18.76
CA GLU A 3 2.18 -8.78 18.65
C GLU A 3 2.80 -8.23 17.35
N LEU A 4 3.85 -8.87 16.85
CA LEU A 4 4.51 -8.54 15.58
C LEU A 4 3.56 -8.68 14.38
N ARG A 5 2.73 -9.73 14.36
CA ARG A 5 1.80 -9.99 13.26
C ARG A 5 0.71 -8.92 13.21
N ASN A 6 0.18 -8.53 14.37
CA ASN A 6 -0.78 -7.43 14.47
C ASN A 6 -0.20 -6.10 13.99
N ALA A 7 1.05 -5.79 14.35
CA ALA A 7 1.71 -4.56 13.92
C ALA A 7 1.92 -4.53 12.40
N VAL A 8 2.32 -5.65 11.81
CA VAL A 8 2.48 -5.83 10.35
C VAL A 8 1.14 -5.66 9.63
N GLU A 9 0.09 -6.33 10.10
CA GLU A 9 -1.26 -6.23 9.52
C GLU A 9 -1.83 -4.80 9.63
N ALA A 10 -1.63 -4.13 10.77
CA ALA A 10 -2.04 -2.74 10.96
C ALA A 10 -1.33 -1.79 9.99
N ARG A 11 -0.02 -1.97 9.77
CA ARG A 11 0.74 -1.21 8.78
C ARG A 11 0.23 -1.47 7.36
N LYS A 12 0.00 -2.75 7.01
CA LYS A 12 -0.54 -3.14 5.69
C LYS A 12 -1.89 -2.46 5.43
N LYS A 13 -2.83 -2.56 6.37
CA LYS A 13 -4.15 -1.91 6.27
C LYS A 13 -4.05 -0.39 6.07
N LYS A 14 -3.18 0.28 6.84
CA LYS A 14 -2.95 1.73 6.69
C LYS A 14 -2.46 2.11 5.29
N LEU A 15 -1.56 1.34 4.71
CA LEU A 15 -1.05 1.60 3.36
C LEU A 15 -2.12 1.32 2.29
N ILE A 16 -2.87 0.23 2.42
CA ILE A 16 -3.99 -0.10 1.53
C ILE A 16 -4.99 1.05 1.46
N ILE A 17 -5.41 1.59 2.61
CA ILE A 17 -6.34 2.74 2.66
C ILE A 17 -5.77 3.95 1.89
N LYS A 18 -4.47 4.25 2.05
CA LYS A 18 -3.82 5.36 1.33
C LYS A 18 -3.74 5.12 -0.18
N ILE A 19 -3.50 3.89 -0.61
CA ILE A 19 -3.42 3.50 -2.03
C ILE A 19 -4.80 3.60 -2.68
N ILE A 20 -5.84 3.10 -1.99
CA ILE A 20 -7.24 3.23 -2.39
C ILE A 20 -7.64 4.70 -2.51
N ALA A 21 -7.26 5.53 -1.52
CA ALA A 21 -7.51 6.97 -1.57
C ALA A 21 -6.79 7.68 -2.73
N SER A 22 -5.76 7.05 -3.32
CA SER A 22 -5.10 7.54 -4.54
C SER A 22 -5.76 7.04 -5.83
N GLY A 23 -6.83 6.27 -5.74
CA GLY A 23 -7.58 5.72 -6.88
C GLY A 23 -7.12 4.34 -7.36
N ILE A 24 -6.23 3.65 -6.62
CA ILE A 24 -5.77 2.30 -6.96
C ILE A 24 -6.47 1.27 -6.07
N TYR A 25 -7.29 0.41 -6.67
CA TYR A 25 -8.13 -0.56 -5.96
C TYR A 25 -7.65 -2.02 -6.10
N LYS A 26 -6.91 -2.32 -7.18
CA LYS A 26 -6.40 -3.66 -7.50
C LYS A 26 -5.04 -3.56 -8.16
N ILE A 27 -4.22 -4.60 -8.02
CA ILE A 27 -2.86 -4.66 -8.57
C ILE A 27 -2.64 -6.04 -9.17
N ASN A 28 -2.14 -6.10 -10.41
CA ASN A 28 -1.86 -7.37 -11.11
C ASN A 28 -3.01 -8.37 -11.00
N ASP A 29 -4.24 -7.88 -11.20
CA ASP A 29 -5.47 -8.67 -11.11
C ASP A 29 -5.80 -9.26 -9.72
N SER A 30 -4.95 -9.06 -8.73
CA SER A 30 -5.14 -9.48 -7.34
C SER A 30 -5.66 -8.35 -6.46
N HIS A 31 -6.40 -8.70 -5.40
CA HIS A 31 -6.86 -7.72 -4.44
C HIS A 31 -5.70 -7.23 -3.55
N LEU A 32 -5.72 -5.95 -3.16
CA LEU A 32 -4.74 -5.33 -2.24
C LEU A 32 -4.54 -6.14 -0.94
N PHE A 33 -5.58 -6.85 -0.50
CA PHE A 33 -5.54 -7.69 0.70
C PHE A 33 -4.76 -8.99 0.51
N GLU A 34 -4.63 -9.47 -0.73
CA GLU A 34 -3.87 -10.68 -1.08
C GLU A 34 -2.38 -10.37 -1.28
N CYS A 35 -2.03 -9.12 -1.59
CA CYS A 35 -0.64 -8.69 -1.71
C CYS A 35 0.14 -8.76 -0.39
N THR A 36 1.47 -8.95 -0.43
CA THR A 36 2.28 -8.87 0.79
C THR A 36 2.45 -7.42 1.25
N LEU A 37 2.88 -7.20 2.51
CA LEU A 37 3.18 -5.85 3.00
C LEU A 37 4.22 -5.15 2.10
N SER A 38 5.26 -5.88 1.67
CA SER A 38 6.32 -5.37 0.82
C SER A 38 5.82 -4.89 -0.55
N ASP A 39 4.86 -5.62 -1.15
CA ASP A 39 4.23 -5.20 -2.41
C ASP A 39 3.44 -3.91 -2.23
N ILE A 40 2.64 -3.85 -1.15
CA ILE A 40 1.86 -2.66 -0.78
C ILE A 40 2.79 -1.45 -0.54
N GLU A 41 3.93 -1.64 0.14
CA GLU A 41 4.92 -0.58 0.38
C GLU A 41 5.56 -0.06 -0.90
N LYS A 42 5.97 -0.94 -1.82
CA LYS A 42 6.55 -0.53 -3.12
C LYS A 42 5.61 0.36 -3.91
N ILE A 43 4.32 0.04 -3.90
CA ILE A 43 3.30 0.80 -4.63
C ILE A 43 3.07 2.15 -3.98
N TYR A 44 2.97 2.18 -2.66
CA TYR A 44 2.86 3.44 -1.93
C TYR A 44 4.08 4.34 -2.18
N GLN A 45 5.29 3.78 -2.20
CA GLN A 45 6.49 4.53 -2.56
C GLN A 45 6.45 5.06 -3.99
N ASN A 46 6.03 4.23 -4.95
CA ASN A 46 5.90 4.67 -6.35
C ASN A 46 4.87 5.81 -6.49
N LEU A 47 3.72 5.71 -5.82
CA LEU A 47 2.70 6.76 -5.76
C LEU A 47 3.25 8.05 -5.13
N ALA A 48 3.98 7.94 -4.02
CA ALA A 48 4.59 9.08 -3.34
C ALA A 48 5.63 9.76 -4.24
N SER A 49 6.42 8.99 -4.98
CA SER A 49 7.37 9.50 -5.97
C SER A 49 6.68 10.19 -7.14
N LYS A 50 5.59 9.62 -7.66
CA LYS A 50 4.83 10.19 -8.78
C LYS A 50 4.18 11.54 -8.42
N ARG A 51 3.70 11.71 -7.18
CA ARG A 51 3.20 13.01 -6.68
C ARG A 51 4.27 14.10 -6.60
N LYS A 52 5.55 13.76 -6.39
CA LYS A 52 6.62 14.76 -6.32
C LYS A 52 7.02 15.30 -7.69
N SER A 53 6.82 14.54 -8.77
CA SER A 53 7.22 14.94 -10.13
C SER A 53 6.26 15.89 -10.83
N SER A 54 5.03 16.07 -10.34
CA SER A 54 4.02 16.93 -11.00
C SER A 54 3.96 18.35 -10.41
N ARG A 55 4.97 18.76 -9.65
CA ARG A 55 5.02 20.06 -8.96
C ARG A 55 6.17 20.95 -9.46
N ILE A 56 6.53 20.81 -10.73
CA ILE A 56 7.52 21.63 -11.45
C ILE A 56 6.81 22.35 -12.58
#